data_AF-A0A0N4Y2E6-F1
#
_entry.id   AF-A0A0N4Y2E6-F1
#
_cell.length_a   1.000
_cell.length_b   1.000
_cell.length_c   1.000
_cell.angle_alpha   90.00
_cell.angle_beta   90.00
_cell.angle_gamma   90.00
#
_symmetry.space_group_name_H-M   'P 1'
#
loop_
_entity.id
_entity.type
_entity.pdbx_description
1 polymer ?
#
loop_
_entity_poly.entity_id
_entity_poly.type
_entity_poly.pdbx_seq_one_letter_code
_entity_poly.pdbx_strand_id
1 'polypeptide(L)'
;MTLLAGVLLATIVAAVAAQSNISFSGAQGMIYSPNYPDNYPNQLNQKYTITVDAGYYIYLTFYDFETEACCDILYIWDSDTQTGTPLANVSGTATGMTLSSKGRYMTLLFSTDITGSARGFAIHYEMVLANTQYVEPNACESGLLTASSGFVTSPQWPANYPNEISCSYLISMPKGRLSGAGLANTTFYSTQQSMYLVFYSDYTQNDKGFSAFYMQVT
;
A
#
# COMPACT_ATOMS: atom_id res chain seq x y z
N MET A 1 16.02 -5.06 -63.06
CA MET A 1 15.56 -3.87 -62.30
C MET A 1 14.07 -4.04 -62.03
N THR A 2 13.73 -4.65 -60.90
CA THR A 2 12.37 -4.66 -60.34
C THR A 2 12.52 -4.97 -58.85
N LEU A 3 12.38 -3.94 -58.00
CA LEU A 3 12.19 -4.13 -56.56
C LEU A 3 10.75 -4.57 -56.34
N LEU A 4 10.53 -5.72 -55.70
CA LEU A 4 9.28 -5.97 -54.98
C LEU A 4 9.51 -5.60 -53.51
N ALA A 5 8.96 -4.46 -53.11
CA ALA A 5 8.82 -4.10 -51.71
C ALA A 5 7.72 -4.98 -51.10
N GLY A 6 8.13 -6.02 -50.36
CA GLY A 6 7.24 -6.78 -49.49
C GLY A 6 6.97 -5.97 -48.23
N VAL A 7 5.75 -5.43 -48.10
CA VAL A 7 5.27 -4.82 -46.86
C VAL A 7 5.22 -5.92 -45.80
N LEU A 8 6.14 -5.87 -44.83
CA LEU A 8 6.08 -6.68 -43.64
C LEU A 8 4.92 -6.13 -42.79
N LEU A 9 3.77 -6.79 -42.82
CA LEU A 9 2.70 -6.58 -41.85
C LEU A 9 3.26 -6.98 -40.48
N ALA A 10 3.78 -5.99 -39.74
CA ALA A 10 4.07 -6.15 -38.33
C ALA A 10 2.74 -6.43 -37.65
N THR A 11 2.52 -7.68 -37.25
CA THR A 11 1.46 -8.02 -36.30
C THR A 11 1.72 -7.22 -35.03
N ILE A 12 0.87 -6.23 -34.77
CA ILE A 12 0.78 -5.61 -33.45
C ILE A 12 0.20 -6.70 -32.55
N VAL A 13 1.08 -7.52 -31.97
CA VAL A 13 0.75 -8.12 -30.68
C VAL A 13 0.78 -6.92 -29.75
N ALA A 14 -0.39 -6.33 -29.47
CA ALA A 14 -0.52 -5.48 -28.32
C ALA A 14 0.07 -6.29 -27.18
N ALA A 15 1.15 -5.80 -26.56
CA ALA A 15 1.62 -6.38 -25.32
C ALA A 15 0.42 -6.28 -24.38
N VAL A 16 -0.30 -7.39 -24.22
CA VAL A 16 -1.27 -7.53 -23.15
C VAL A 16 -0.41 -7.32 -21.92
N ALA A 17 -0.60 -6.17 -21.26
CA ALA A 17 0.04 -5.91 -19.99
C ALA A 17 -0.17 -7.17 -19.16
N ALA A 18 0.94 -7.80 -18.74
CA ALA A 18 0.88 -9.09 -18.10
C ALA A 18 -0.02 -8.95 -16.87
N GLN A 19 -1.26 -9.42 -16.97
CA GLN A 19 -2.21 -9.40 -15.88
C GLN A 19 -1.68 -10.41 -14.87
N SER A 20 -0.95 -9.92 -13.87
CA SER A 20 -0.54 -10.76 -12.76
C SER A 20 -1.66 -10.74 -11.73
N ASN A 21 -1.96 -11.93 -11.20
CA ASN A 21 -2.94 -12.11 -10.15
C ASN A 21 -2.16 -12.45 -8.88
N ILE A 22 -2.16 -11.54 -7.91
CA ILE A 22 -1.47 -11.73 -6.65
C ILE A 22 -2.51 -12.05 -5.59
N SER A 23 -2.27 -13.11 -4.81
CA SER A 23 -3.19 -13.53 -3.76
C SER A 23 -2.54 -13.35 -2.39
N PHE A 24 -3.29 -12.78 -1.46
CA PHE A 24 -2.92 -12.60 -0.07
C PHE A 24 -3.83 -13.42 0.83
N SER A 25 -3.23 -14.00 1.86
CA SER A 25 -3.94 -14.76 2.89
C SER A 25 -3.28 -14.59 4.24
N GLY A 26 -4.05 -14.76 5.31
CA GLY A 26 -3.58 -14.69 6.68
C GLY A 26 -4.13 -13.46 7.40
N ALA A 27 -3.59 -13.20 8.60
CA ALA A 27 -4.14 -12.20 9.51
C ALA A 27 -3.93 -10.76 9.06
N GLN A 28 -2.85 -10.48 8.34
CA GLN A 28 -2.53 -9.14 7.88
C GLN A 28 -1.48 -9.19 6.75
N GLY A 29 -1.29 -8.08 6.05
CA GLY A 29 -0.19 -7.94 5.10
C GLY A 29 -0.17 -6.60 4.37
N MET A 30 0.87 -6.42 3.57
CA MET A 30 1.10 -5.20 2.79
C MET A 30 0.92 -5.45 1.30
N ILE A 31 0.20 -4.54 0.64
CA ILE A 31 -0.06 -4.54 -0.79
C ILE A 31 0.55 -3.27 -1.37
N TYR A 32 1.43 -3.44 -2.36
CA TYR A 32 2.14 -2.34 -3.00
C TYR A 32 1.77 -2.27 -4.47
N SER A 33 1.69 -1.06 -5.03
CA SER A 33 1.70 -0.91 -6.49
C SER A 33 3.02 -1.42 -7.07
N PRO A 34 3.06 -1.86 -8.34
CA PRO A 34 4.32 -2.25 -8.97
C PRO A 34 5.34 -1.11 -8.89
N ASN A 35 6.60 -1.46 -8.62
CA ASN A 35 7.74 -0.55 -8.42
C ASN A 35 7.72 0.33 -7.17
N TYR A 36 6.68 0.31 -6.33
CA TYR A 36 6.65 1.12 -5.10
C TYR A 36 7.95 0.95 -4.29
N PRO A 37 8.58 2.04 -3.82
CA PRO A 37 8.08 3.43 -3.76
C PRO A 37 8.33 4.28 -5.03
N ASP A 38 8.95 3.71 -6.06
CA ASP A 38 9.14 4.37 -7.34
C ASP A 38 7.82 4.40 -8.14
N ASN A 39 7.84 5.18 -9.22
CA ASN A 39 6.67 5.37 -10.07
C ASN A 39 6.18 4.05 -10.69
N TYR A 40 4.86 3.84 -10.65
CA TYR A 40 4.26 2.64 -11.25
C TYR A 40 4.29 2.70 -12.79
N PRO A 41 4.37 1.56 -13.49
CA PRO A 41 4.28 1.54 -14.95
C PRO A 41 2.94 2.01 -15.50
N ASN A 42 2.95 2.51 -16.73
CA ASN A 42 1.72 2.75 -17.49
C ASN A 42 1.14 1.43 -18.02
N GLN A 43 -0.12 1.46 -18.44
CA GLN A 43 -0.87 0.37 -19.07
C GLN A 43 -1.01 -0.87 -18.18
N LEU A 44 -0.99 -0.72 -16.86
CA LEU A 44 -1.13 -1.82 -15.91
C LEU A 44 -2.57 -2.32 -15.83
N ASN A 45 -2.69 -3.61 -15.58
CA ASN A 45 -3.93 -4.26 -15.15
C ASN A 45 -3.59 -5.29 -14.07
N GLN A 46 -3.32 -4.81 -12.86
CA GLN A 46 -2.77 -5.61 -11.77
C GLN A 46 -3.87 -5.97 -10.76
N LYS A 47 -4.14 -7.26 -10.57
CA LYS A 47 -5.18 -7.74 -9.65
C LYS A 47 -4.56 -8.25 -8.35
N TYR A 48 -5.20 -7.89 -7.24
CA TYR A 48 -4.92 -8.43 -5.91
C TYR A 48 -6.20 -9.03 -5.33
N THR A 49 -6.11 -10.21 -4.74
CA THR A 49 -7.23 -10.84 -4.03
C THR A 49 -6.79 -11.19 -2.62
N ILE A 50 -7.56 -10.74 -1.64
CA ILE A 50 -7.31 -10.95 -0.21
C ILE A 50 -8.35 -11.95 0.29
N THR A 51 -7.89 -12.97 1.00
CA THR A 51 -8.75 -13.94 1.69
C THR A 51 -8.31 -14.08 3.15
N VAL A 52 -9.22 -13.82 4.07
CA VAL A 52 -9.01 -14.06 5.51
C VAL A 52 -9.82 -15.26 5.98
N ASP A 53 -9.65 -15.64 7.24
CA ASP A 53 -10.36 -16.79 7.81
C ASP A 53 -11.88 -16.56 7.87
N ALA A 54 -12.64 -17.66 7.88
CA ALA A 54 -14.09 -17.59 8.05
C ALA A 54 -14.43 -17.00 9.42
N GLY A 55 -15.45 -16.13 9.47
CA GLY A 55 -15.81 -15.39 10.69
C GLY A 55 -15.06 -14.07 10.87
N TYR A 56 -14.23 -13.66 9.90
CA TYR A 56 -13.53 -12.39 9.87
C TYR A 56 -13.92 -11.56 8.63
N TYR A 57 -13.76 -10.25 8.72
CA TYR A 57 -13.77 -9.32 7.59
C TYR A 57 -12.39 -8.68 7.42
N ILE A 58 -12.20 -7.99 6.29
CA ILE A 58 -10.94 -7.34 5.92
C ILE A 58 -11.09 -5.84 6.15
N TYR A 59 -10.18 -5.26 6.92
CA TYR A 59 -10.01 -3.82 7.06
C TYR A 59 -8.80 -3.37 6.24
N LEU A 60 -8.98 -2.36 5.39
CA LEU A 60 -7.90 -1.75 4.61
C LEU A 60 -7.52 -0.38 5.17
N THR A 61 -6.22 -0.12 5.25
CA THR A 61 -5.65 1.18 5.58
C THR A 61 -4.69 1.63 4.48
N PHE A 62 -4.95 2.79 3.89
CA PHE A 62 -4.16 3.38 2.81
C PHE A 62 -3.03 4.20 3.43
N TYR A 63 -1.92 3.57 3.78
CA TYR A 63 -0.80 4.27 4.42
C TYR A 63 -0.12 5.28 3.49
N ASP A 64 -0.21 5.05 2.19
CA ASP A 64 0.26 5.95 1.16
C ASP A 64 -0.50 5.67 -0.13
N PHE A 65 -0.99 6.72 -0.79
CA PHE A 65 -1.73 6.60 -2.04
C PHE A 65 -1.66 7.89 -2.86
N GLU A 66 -1.02 7.78 -4.02
CA GLU A 66 -0.92 8.84 -5.01
C GLU A 66 -0.88 8.22 -6.42
N THR A 67 -1.89 8.54 -7.23
CA THR A 67 -2.07 8.08 -8.61
C THR A 67 -2.46 9.26 -9.49
N GLU A 68 -2.40 9.09 -10.81
CA GLU A 68 -2.92 10.09 -11.73
C GLU A 68 -4.44 10.22 -11.59
N ALA A 69 -4.90 11.37 -11.09
CA ALA A 69 -6.26 11.55 -10.62
C ALA A 69 -7.36 11.34 -11.67
N CYS A 70 -7.08 11.64 -12.94
CA CYS A 70 -8.08 11.56 -14.01
C CYS A 70 -8.30 10.12 -14.52
N CYS A 71 -7.28 9.27 -14.41
CA CYS A 71 -7.07 8.24 -15.42
C CYS A 71 -6.60 6.90 -14.83
N ASP A 72 -5.86 6.93 -13.72
CA ASP A 72 -5.37 5.73 -13.04
C ASP A 72 -6.24 5.41 -11.82
N ILE A 73 -6.83 4.21 -11.79
CA ILE A 73 -7.88 3.87 -10.83
C ILE A 73 -7.57 2.55 -10.13
N LEU A 74 -7.67 2.58 -8.80
CA LEU A 74 -7.79 1.39 -7.97
C LEU A 74 -9.26 1.08 -7.73
N TYR A 75 -9.76 0.04 -8.39
CA TYR A 75 -11.11 -0.48 -8.19
C TYR A 75 -11.11 -1.52 -7.07
N ILE A 76 -12.12 -1.50 -6.21
CA ILE A 76 -12.20 -2.34 -5.01
C ILE A 76 -13.59 -2.96 -4.91
N TRP A 77 -13.67 -4.27 -4.69
CA TRP A 77 -14.92 -5.01 -4.55
C TRP A 77 -14.96 -5.83 -3.26
N ASP A 78 -16.15 -5.93 -2.67
CA ASP A 78 -16.48 -6.74 -1.50
C ASP A 78 -16.71 -8.22 -1.89
N SER A 79 -15.79 -8.78 -2.68
CA SER A 79 -15.86 -10.18 -3.11
C SER A 79 -14.50 -10.69 -3.59
N ASP A 80 -14.41 -11.98 -3.84
CA ASP A 80 -13.26 -12.67 -4.46
C ASP A 80 -13.16 -12.45 -6.00
N THR A 81 -14.16 -11.78 -6.58
CA THR A 81 -14.27 -11.53 -8.02
C THR A 81 -14.47 -10.04 -8.32
N GLN A 82 -14.34 -9.65 -9.60
CA GLN A 82 -14.64 -8.29 -10.08
C GLN A 82 -16.12 -8.10 -10.40
N THR A 83 -16.97 -9.05 -10.00
CA THR A 83 -18.41 -9.08 -10.30
C THR A 83 -19.28 -8.92 -9.05
N GLY A 84 -18.68 -8.85 -7.86
CA GLY A 84 -19.39 -8.55 -6.62
C GLY A 84 -19.74 -7.08 -6.46
N THR A 85 -20.15 -6.70 -5.25
CA THR A 85 -20.50 -5.30 -4.94
C THR A 85 -19.26 -4.42 -4.97
N PRO A 86 -19.21 -3.35 -5.79
CA PRO A 86 -18.13 -2.39 -5.76
C PRO A 86 -18.14 -1.63 -4.42
N LEU A 87 -16.98 -1.53 -3.78
CA LEU A 87 -16.76 -0.77 -2.54
C LEU A 87 -16.29 0.65 -2.84
N ALA A 88 -15.29 0.79 -3.71
CA ALA A 88 -14.71 2.07 -4.03
C ALA A 88 -13.97 2.05 -5.37
N ASN A 89 -13.89 3.21 -6.02
CA ASN A 89 -12.97 3.51 -7.10
C ASN A 89 -12.12 4.68 -6.62
N VAL A 90 -10.80 4.49 -6.50
CA VAL A 90 -9.90 5.46 -5.88
C VAL A 90 -8.86 5.90 -6.89
N SER A 91 -8.71 7.21 -7.07
CA SER A 91 -7.68 7.86 -7.89
C SER A 91 -7.19 9.15 -7.21
N GLY A 92 -6.06 9.70 -7.66
CA GLY A 92 -5.46 10.90 -7.06
C GLY A 92 -4.80 10.58 -5.73
N THR A 93 -5.00 11.45 -4.73
CA THR A 93 -4.46 11.26 -3.38
C THR A 93 -5.52 10.72 -2.43
N ALA A 94 -5.21 9.62 -1.73
CA ALA A 94 -6.13 8.97 -0.79
C ALA A 94 -5.43 8.45 0.49
N THR A 95 -4.24 8.96 0.80
CA THR A 95 -3.51 8.61 2.02
C THR A 95 -4.37 8.86 3.26
N GLY A 96 -4.46 7.85 4.14
CA GLY A 96 -5.30 7.87 5.35
C GLY A 96 -6.73 7.36 5.13
N MET A 97 -7.12 7.03 3.90
CA MET A 97 -8.41 6.38 3.63
C MET A 97 -8.45 4.98 4.25
N THR A 98 -9.63 4.59 4.74
CA THR A 98 -9.88 3.23 5.22
C THR A 98 -11.14 2.65 4.59
N LEU A 99 -11.16 1.32 4.45
CA LEU A 99 -12.29 0.57 3.89
C LEU A 99 -12.48 -0.75 4.62
N SER A 100 -13.68 -1.30 4.60
CA SER A 100 -13.96 -2.61 5.17
C SER A 100 -14.81 -3.45 4.23
N SER A 101 -14.48 -4.74 4.09
CA SER A 101 -15.37 -5.72 3.49
C SER A 101 -16.49 -6.09 4.47
N LYS A 102 -17.54 -6.74 3.97
CA LYS A 102 -18.58 -7.36 4.81
C LYS A 102 -18.24 -8.80 5.18
N GLY A 103 -17.33 -9.42 4.45
CA GLY A 103 -16.93 -10.81 4.66
C GLY A 103 -15.45 -11.02 4.42
N ARG A 104 -15.07 -12.29 4.28
CA ARG A 104 -13.67 -12.69 4.28
C ARG A 104 -12.90 -12.45 2.99
N TYR A 105 -13.52 -11.81 1.99
CA TYR A 105 -12.95 -11.64 0.66
C TYR A 105 -12.96 -10.16 0.25
N MET A 106 -11.89 -9.74 -0.41
CA MET A 106 -11.81 -8.45 -1.05
C MET A 106 -10.92 -8.55 -2.30
N THR A 107 -11.32 -7.88 -3.38
CA THR A 107 -10.57 -7.83 -4.63
C THR A 107 -10.24 -6.40 -4.98
N LEU A 108 -8.99 -6.16 -5.36
CA LEU A 108 -8.48 -4.89 -5.83
C LEU A 108 -7.97 -5.04 -7.27
N LEU A 109 -8.26 -4.08 -8.14
CA LEU A 109 -7.71 -4.00 -9.49
C LEU A 109 -7.12 -2.61 -9.69
N PHE A 110 -5.81 -2.54 -9.88
CA PHE A 110 -5.14 -1.31 -10.28
C PHE A 110 -5.01 -1.27 -11.80
N SER A 111 -5.69 -0.32 -12.42
CA SER A 111 -5.68 -0.09 -13.87
C SER A 111 -5.06 1.27 -14.15
N THR A 112 -4.05 1.30 -15.03
CA THR A 112 -3.41 2.55 -15.46
C THR A 112 -3.53 2.76 -16.97
N ASP A 113 -3.56 4.02 -17.39
CA ASP A 113 -3.70 4.39 -18.80
C ASP A 113 -2.35 4.37 -19.55
N ILE A 114 -2.23 5.00 -20.72
CA ILE A 114 -0.98 4.98 -21.50
C ILE A 114 0.10 5.97 -21.02
N THR A 115 -0.24 6.99 -20.23
CA THR A 115 0.64 8.12 -19.88
C THR A 115 0.27 8.74 -18.55
N GLY A 116 1.28 9.12 -17.76
CA GLY A 116 1.01 9.65 -16.43
C GLY A 116 1.29 8.57 -15.40
N SER A 117 2.02 8.94 -14.36
CA SER A 117 2.42 8.01 -13.32
C SER A 117 2.82 8.79 -12.08
N ALA A 118 2.64 8.15 -10.93
CA ALA A 118 3.04 8.65 -9.63
C ALA A 118 3.62 7.49 -8.81
N ARG A 119 3.97 7.75 -7.55
CA ARG A 119 4.55 6.74 -6.65
C ARG A 119 3.64 5.55 -6.36
N GLY A 120 2.34 5.67 -6.63
CA GLY A 120 1.36 4.60 -6.44
C GLY A 120 0.90 4.46 -5.00
N PHE A 121 0.85 3.23 -4.50
CA PHE A 121 0.24 2.97 -3.20
C PHE A 121 0.94 1.90 -2.37
N ALA A 122 0.72 2.03 -1.07
CA ALA A 122 0.99 1.01 -0.08
C ALA A 122 -0.22 0.89 0.86
N ILE A 123 -0.88 -0.25 0.79
CA ILE A 123 -2.14 -0.53 1.48
C ILE A 123 -1.91 -1.70 2.42
N HIS A 124 -2.26 -1.51 3.68
CA HIS A 124 -2.28 -2.58 4.66
C HIS A 124 -3.67 -3.21 4.72
N TYR A 125 -3.71 -4.53 4.84
CA TYR A 125 -4.93 -5.23 5.21
C TYR A 125 -4.75 -5.93 6.55
N GLU A 126 -5.81 -5.97 7.33
CA GLU A 126 -5.90 -6.71 8.58
C GLU A 126 -7.23 -7.47 8.67
N MET A 127 -7.19 -8.69 9.21
CA MET A 127 -8.38 -9.47 9.51
C MET A 127 -8.98 -9.00 10.82
N VAL A 128 -10.29 -8.75 10.82
CA VAL A 128 -11.02 -8.28 12.00
C VAL A 128 -12.19 -9.21 12.26
N LEU A 129 -12.42 -9.56 13.53
CA LEU A 129 -13.49 -10.47 13.90
C LEU A 129 -14.84 -9.91 13.44
N ALA A 130 -15.69 -10.76 12.86
CA ALA A 130 -17.01 -10.34 12.42
C ALA A 130 -17.84 -9.81 13.60
N ASN A 131 -18.60 -8.74 13.34
CA ASN A 131 -19.42 -8.03 14.33
C ASN A 131 -18.63 -7.29 15.42
N THR A 132 -17.31 -7.11 15.26
CA THR A 132 -16.52 -6.19 16.08
C THR A 132 -16.07 -4.99 15.27
N GLN A 133 -15.89 -3.86 15.96
CA GLN A 133 -15.27 -2.69 15.35
C GLN A 133 -13.76 -2.92 15.26
N TYR A 134 -13.16 -2.52 14.13
CA TYR A 134 -11.71 -2.42 14.05
C TYR A 134 -11.20 -1.38 15.05
N VAL A 135 -10.20 -1.75 15.82
CA VAL A 135 -9.54 -0.87 16.78
C VAL A 135 -8.13 -0.67 16.26
N GLU A 136 -7.84 0.56 15.84
CA GLU A 136 -6.48 0.93 15.44
C GLU A 136 -5.50 0.56 16.56
N PRO A 137 -4.41 -0.16 16.26
CA PRO A 137 -3.36 -0.41 17.24
C PRO A 137 -2.88 0.93 17.81
N ASN A 138 -2.69 1.00 19.12
CA ASN A 138 -2.11 2.18 19.74
C ASN A 138 -0.66 2.30 19.26
N ALA A 139 -0.43 3.08 18.20
CA ALA A 139 0.84 3.11 17.51
C ALA A 139 2.01 3.62 18.38
N CYS A 140 1.79 4.08 19.62
CA CYS A 140 2.88 4.43 20.54
C CYS A 140 3.37 3.25 21.39
N GLU A 141 2.81 2.05 21.24
CA GLU A 141 3.33 0.88 21.94
C GLU A 141 4.75 0.61 21.46
N SER A 142 5.72 0.74 22.37
CA SER A 142 7.13 0.54 22.06
C SER A 142 7.33 -0.88 21.55
N GLY A 143 7.51 -1.02 20.24
CA GLY A 143 7.34 -2.30 19.54
C GLY A 143 8.56 -2.69 18.73
N LEU A 144 8.86 -3.99 18.74
CA LEU A 144 9.84 -4.60 17.84
C LEU A 144 9.14 -4.96 16.52
N LEU A 145 9.48 -4.25 15.45
CA LEU A 145 8.98 -4.49 14.10
C LEU A 145 9.96 -5.41 13.36
N THR A 146 9.56 -6.65 13.12
CA THR A 146 10.41 -7.69 12.50
C THR A 146 10.04 -8.07 11.08
N ALA A 147 8.94 -7.52 10.56
CA ALA A 147 8.51 -7.76 9.19
C ALA A 147 9.54 -7.21 8.19
N SER A 148 9.66 -7.84 7.02
CA SER A 148 10.53 -7.38 5.94
C SER A 148 10.06 -6.07 5.30
N SER A 149 8.81 -5.66 5.53
CA SER A 149 8.32 -4.34 5.19
C SER A 149 7.09 -3.99 6.02
N GLY A 150 6.77 -2.71 6.11
CA GLY A 150 5.62 -2.22 6.86
C GLY A 150 5.62 -0.71 6.99
N PHE A 151 4.80 -0.22 7.92
CA PHE A 151 4.65 1.20 8.23
C PHE A 151 4.81 1.46 9.71
N VAL A 152 5.30 2.66 10.02
CA VAL A 152 5.30 3.26 11.35
C VAL A 152 4.50 4.53 11.26
N THR A 153 3.51 4.68 12.13
CA THR A 153 2.71 5.89 12.21
C THR A 153 2.84 6.54 13.58
N SER A 154 2.57 7.85 13.63
CA SER A 154 2.29 8.48 14.92
C SER A 154 0.98 7.92 15.50
N PRO A 155 0.79 7.98 16.81
CA PRO A 155 -0.49 7.63 17.43
C PRO A 155 -1.65 8.40 16.81
N GLN A 156 -2.77 7.71 16.62
CA GLN A 156 -4.00 8.25 16.04
C GLN A 156 -3.91 8.69 14.57
N TRP A 157 -2.78 8.48 13.87
CA TRP A 157 -2.70 8.78 12.43
C TRP A 157 -3.86 8.12 11.67
N PRO A 158 -4.54 8.82 10.74
CA PRO A 158 -4.24 10.14 10.16
C PRO A 158 -4.84 11.34 10.91
N ALA A 159 -5.37 11.13 12.12
CA ALA A 159 -5.75 12.22 13.01
C ALA A 159 -4.50 12.91 13.59
N ASN A 160 -4.75 13.90 14.45
CA ASN A 160 -3.67 14.64 15.08
C ASN A 160 -3.04 13.76 16.18
N TYR A 161 -1.72 13.79 16.30
CA TYR A 161 -1.05 13.05 17.36
C TYR A 161 -1.33 13.71 18.72
N PRO A 162 -1.33 12.96 19.84
CA PRO A 162 -1.49 13.53 21.19
C PRO A 162 -0.28 14.36 21.65
N ASN A 163 -0.51 15.30 22.58
CA ASN A 163 0.55 16.01 23.30
C ASN A 163 1.33 15.08 24.25
N GLU A 164 2.57 15.45 24.57
CA GLU A 164 3.43 14.81 25.58
C GLU A 164 3.70 13.32 25.35
N ILE A 165 3.76 12.87 24.10
CA ILE A 165 4.10 11.48 23.77
C ILE A 165 5.58 11.31 23.47
N SER A 166 6.09 10.14 23.84
CA SER A 166 7.44 9.68 23.53
C SER A 166 7.33 8.25 22.99
N CYS A 167 7.18 8.13 21.67
CA CYS A 167 7.06 6.82 21.01
C CYS A 167 8.41 6.37 20.48
N SER A 168 8.70 5.08 20.62
CA SER A 168 9.94 4.50 20.16
C SER A 168 9.73 3.17 19.45
N TYR A 169 10.30 3.05 18.26
CA TYR A 169 10.10 1.92 17.37
C TYR A 169 11.45 1.30 17.04
N LEU A 170 11.60 0.01 17.33
CA LEU A 170 12.77 -0.75 16.91
C LEU A 170 12.39 -1.56 15.69
N ILE A 171 12.82 -1.11 14.51
CA ILE A 171 12.73 -1.89 13.28
C ILE A 171 13.96 -2.79 13.25
N SER A 172 13.79 -4.10 13.23
CA SER A 172 14.88 -5.07 13.22
C SER A 172 14.60 -6.17 12.21
N MET A 173 15.37 -6.21 11.13
CA MET A 173 15.18 -7.19 10.06
C MET A 173 16.23 -8.30 10.11
N PRO A 174 15.86 -9.55 9.80
CA PRO A 174 16.80 -10.67 9.85
C PRO A 174 18.02 -10.54 8.91
N LYS A 175 17.86 -9.87 7.74
CA LYS A 175 18.91 -9.64 6.72
C LYS A 175 18.57 -8.38 5.87
N GLY A 176 19.56 -7.74 5.23
CA GLY A 176 19.35 -6.68 4.22
C GLY A 176 19.75 -5.25 4.65
N ARG A 177 19.59 -4.28 3.72
CA ARG A 177 19.66 -2.83 4.01
C ARG A 177 18.23 -2.32 4.23
N LEU A 178 18.07 -1.36 5.13
CA LEU A 178 16.79 -0.68 5.34
C LEU A 178 16.67 0.48 4.35
N SER A 179 15.61 0.50 3.57
CA SER A 179 15.13 1.72 2.93
C SER A 179 13.76 2.08 3.49
N GLY A 180 13.48 3.36 3.63
CA GLY A 180 12.18 3.82 4.07
C GLY A 180 12.01 5.29 3.78
N ALA A 181 10.80 5.74 3.44
CA ALA A 181 10.50 7.16 3.48
C ALA A 181 10.02 7.54 4.87
N GLY A 182 10.76 8.44 5.50
CA GLY A 182 10.39 9.14 6.71
C GLY A 182 9.51 10.35 6.42
N LEU A 183 9.34 11.16 7.46
CA LEU A 183 8.59 12.40 7.47
C LEU A 183 8.85 13.26 6.21
N ALA A 184 7.79 13.82 5.64
CA ALA A 184 7.84 14.74 4.50
C ALA A 184 8.52 14.18 3.23
N ASN A 185 8.19 12.95 2.82
CA ASN A 185 8.71 12.28 1.62
C ASN A 185 10.24 12.10 1.59
N THR A 186 10.91 12.16 2.75
CA THR A 186 12.36 11.99 2.82
C THR A 186 12.71 10.51 2.88
N THR A 187 13.37 9.97 1.86
CA THR A 187 13.85 8.58 1.89
C THR A 187 15.17 8.50 2.65
N PHE A 188 15.22 7.63 3.66
CA PHE A 188 16.44 7.26 4.38
C PHE A 188 16.89 5.85 3.97
N TYR A 189 18.20 5.64 4.02
CA TYR A 189 18.82 4.35 3.76
C TYR A 189 19.77 4.01 4.91
N SER A 190 19.69 2.79 5.42
CA SER A 190 20.63 2.28 6.43
C SER A 190 21.23 0.95 5.99
N THR A 191 22.52 0.78 6.24
CA THR A 191 23.22 -0.51 6.06
C THR A 191 23.14 -1.37 7.32
N GLN A 192 22.53 -0.88 8.39
CA GLN A 192 22.33 -1.62 9.63
C GLN A 192 21.10 -2.52 9.52
N GLN A 193 21.13 -3.64 10.22
CA GLN A 193 20.01 -4.59 10.31
C GLN A 193 18.88 -4.10 11.21
N SER A 194 19.13 -3.03 11.98
CA SER A 194 18.16 -2.43 12.86
C SER A 194 18.22 -0.92 12.78
N MET A 195 17.08 -0.28 13.04
CA MET A 195 16.93 1.16 13.08
C MET A 195 15.96 1.53 14.19
N TYR A 196 16.27 2.63 14.88
CA TYR A 196 15.43 3.19 15.91
C TYR A 196 14.76 4.45 15.39
N LEU A 197 13.44 4.47 15.39
CA LEU A 197 12.66 5.67 15.12
C LEU A 197 12.09 6.17 16.44
N VAL A 198 12.27 7.46 16.70
CA VAL A 198 11.72 8.10 17.91
C VAL A 198 10.90 9.29 17.50
N PHE A 199 9.70 9.37 18.06
CA PHE A 199 8.80 10.49 17.87
C PHE A 199 8.45 11.10 19.23
N TYR A 200 8.66 12.42 19.32
CA TYR A 200 8.33 13.20 20.50
C TYR A 200 7.34 14.29 20.10
N SER A 201 6.32 14.51 20.92
CA SER A 201 5.47 15.71 20.83
C SER A 201 5.65 16.60 22.06
N ASP A 202 5.45 17.90 21.85
CA ASP A 202 5.49 18.90 22.93
C ASP A 202 4.12 19.00 23.64
N TYR A 203 3.96 20.05 24.46
CA TYR A 203 2.76 20.30 25.26
C TYR A 203 1.59 20.93 24.48
N THR A 204 1.84 21.46 23.28
CA THR A 204 0.93 22.40 22.62
C THR A 204 0.61 22.08 21.17
N GLN A 205 1.40 21.24 20.50
CA GLN A 205 1.20 20.88 19.11
C GLN A 205 0.48 19.53 18.98
N ASN A 206 -0.72 19.61 18.40
CA ASN A 206 -1.44 18.46 17.88
C ASN A 206 -1.61 18.70 16.39
N ASP A 207 -0.55 18.50 15.61
CA ASP A 207 -0.61 18.56 14.15
C ASP A 207 -0.98 17.21 13.57
N LYS A 208 -1.17 17.18 12.24
CA LYS A 208 -1.27 15.91 11.53
C LYS A 208 -0.05 15.05 11.82
N GLY A 209 -0.35 13.80 12.18
CA GLY A 209 0.61 12.75 12.40
C GLY A 209 1.47 12.41 11.19
N PHE A 210 2.27 11.36 11.35
CA PHE A 210 3.06 10.81 10.27
C PHE A 210 2.71 9.35 9.94
N SER A 211 3.07 8.98 8.71
CA SER A 211 3.18 7.61 8.23
C SER A 211 4.54 7.49 7.53
N ALA A 212 5.33 6.51 7.93
CA ALA A 212 6.65 6.23 7.40
C ALA A 212 6.72 4.77 7.01
N PHE A 213 7.11 4.46 5.77
CA PHE A 213 7.29 3.07 5.36
C PHE A 213 8.71 2.61 5.62
N TYR A 214 8.87 1.31 5.82
CA TYR A 214 10.15 0.64 5.80
C TYR A 214 10.05 -0.61 4.93
N MET A 215 11.14 -0.93 4.24
CA MET A 215 11.24 -2.17 3.46
C MET A 215 12.68 -2.67 3.41
N GLN A 216 12.80 -3.99 3.36
CA GLN A 216 14.05 -4.69 3.13
C GLN A 216 14.41 -4.55 1.66
N VAL A 217 15.62 -4.04 1.38
CA VAL A 217 16.20 -4.11 0.03
C VAL A 217 17.36 -5.11 0.03
N THR A 218 17.40 -5.94 -1.01
CA THR A 218 18.42 -6.97 -1.25
C THR A 218 19.65 -6.41 -1.96
#